data_AF-A0AA40CE84-F1
#
_entry.id   AF-A0AA40CE84-F1
#
_cell.length_a   1.000
_cell.length_b   1.000
_cell.length_c   1.000
_cell.angle_alpha   90.00
_cell.angle_beta   90.00
_cell.angle_gamma   90.00
#
_symmetry.space_group_name_H-M   'P 1'
#
loop_
_entity.id
_entity.type
_entity.pdbx_description
1 polymer ?
#
loop_
_entity_poly.entity_id
_entity_poly.type
_entity_poly.pdbx_seq_one_letter_code
_entity_poly.pdbx_strand_id
1 'polypeptide(L)'
;MSCTYTGNPALYGVGIRVAFYLLWFGTPLAGWITRAEVPTLRFIHTLFIGATLLSIVILASWNAVFPLDVYITVLLAFGSFYGLVPYYLWRAVTVCNPFTDMGRWPRVRSTGMMRQVVLLLVVGGACFQIWFWSTGLHSLPRERDCQTWGFFFSRAKLDAPVFVAANMVFIILILLGATMALMTELGMMGLPWWMAKREKSFRKMVKRAEQRGEEYSWKRELQFAQGVSDLAVFSVLVIAVELTIQWNNLTAVNDLADPAQMIPMVLAAGLVAHIGYVWVNPYHNVEILEDLAEDLPEASTSSSGSRSRRSRSRGSGPDIAVVVGP
;
A
#
# COMPACT_ATOMS: atom_id res chain seq x y z
N MET A 1 37.02 -11.56 -21.07
CA MET A 1 35.78 -11.91 -21.79
C MET A 1 34.65 -11.17 -21.11
N SER A 2 34.01 -10.24 -21.79
CA SER A 2 32.91 -9.45 -21.24
C SER A 2 31.62 -10.25 -21.41
N CYS A 3 31.04 -10.74 -20.31
CA CYS A 3 29.70 -11.30 -20.37
C CYS A 3 28.70 -10.13 -20.52
N THR A 4 27.95 -10.15 -21.61
CA THR A 4 26.90 -9.16 -21.88
C THR A 4 25.58 -9.89 -21.87
N TYR A 5 24.76 -9.62 -20.86
CA TYR A 5 23.46 -10.24 -20.72
C TYR A 5 22.41 -9.40 -21.43
N THR A 6 21.59 -10.04 -22.26
CA THR A 6 20.47 -9.37 -22.95
C THR A 6 19.25 -9.42 -22.05
N GLY A 7 18.87 -8.27 -21.49
CA GLY A 7 17.71 -8.18 -20.62
C GLY A 7 16.38 -8.27 -21.36
N ASN A 8 15.30 -8.58 -20.64
CA ASN A 8 13.97 -8.64 -21.22
C ASN A 8 13.26 -7.26 -21.16
N PRO A 9 13.21 -6.49 -22.26
CA PRO A 9 12.57 -5.17 -22.29
C PRO A 9 11.08 -5.19 -21.93
N ALA A 10 10.37 -6.29 -22.19
CA ALA A 10 8.95 -6.40 -21.92
C ALA A 10 8.63 -6.59 -20.42
N LEU A 11 9.61 -6.93 -19.59
CA LEU A 11 9.43 -7.13 -18.15
C LEU A 11 9.84 -5.91 -17.33
N TYR A 12 10.98 -5.32 -17.65
CA TYR A 12 11.56 -4.22 -16.87
C TYR A 12 12.32 -3.21 -17.75
N GLY A 13 11.91 -3.07 -19.01
CA GLY A 13 12.41 -2.01 -19.86
C GLY A 13 12.16 -0.62 -19.25
N VAL A 14 12.89 0.38 -19.75
CA VAL A 14 12.91 1.72 -19.15
C VAL A 14 11.52 2.33 -18.99
N GLY A 15 10.59 2.12 -19.94
CA GLY A 15 9.23 2.63 -19.81
C GLY A 15 8.45 2.01 -18.64
N ILE A 16 8.62 0.70 -18.41
CA ILE A 16 8.00 -0.02 -17.28
C ILE A 16 8.62 0.46 -15.96
N ARG A 17 9.96 0.56 -15.90
CA ARG A 17 10.68 1.06 -14.71
C ARG A 17 10.22 2.45 -14.32
N VAL A 18 10.24 3.39 -15.28
CA VAL A 18 9.78 4.77 -15.06
C VAL A 18 8.32 4.78 -14.60
N ALA A 19 7.45 3.94 -15.17
CA ALA A 19 6.07 3.84 -14.72
C ALA A 19 5.94 3.43 -13.25
N PHE A 20 6.67 2.39 -12.82
CA PHE A 20 6.71 1.99 -11.41
C PHE A 20 7.25 3.11 -10.51
N TYR A 21 8.33 3.78 -10.93
CA TYR A 21 8.90 4.88 -10.16
C TYR A 21 7.90 6.03 -9.99
N LEU A 22 7.24 6.43 -11.07
CA LEU A 22 6.20 7.46 -11.04
C LEU A 22 5.01 7.06 -10.16
N LEU A 23 4.58 5.79 -10.17
CA LEU A 23 3.51 5.30 -9.30
C LEU A 23 3.93 5.23 -7.83
N TRP A 24 5.17 4.82 -7.55
CA TRP A 24 5.76 4.78 -6.21
C TRP A 24 5.84 6.18 -5.59
N PHE A 25 6.42 7.16 -6.29
CA PHE A 25 6.54 8.52 -5.77
C PHE A 25 5.24 9.33 -5.88
N GLY A 26 4.43 9.07 -6.91
CA GLY A 26 3.16 9.75 -7.16
C GLY A 26 2.12 9.44 -6.09
N THR A 27 2.09 8.23 -5.53
CA THR A 27 1.08 7.86 -4.53
C THR A 27 1.23 8.64 -3.20
N PRO A 28 2.42 8.70 -2.56
CA PRO A 28 2.65 9.59 -1.42
C PRO A 28 2.37 11.04 -1.78
N LEU A 29 2.88 11.52 -2.93
CA LEU A 29 2.74 12.91 -3.37
C LEU A 29 1.27 13.33 -3.52
N ALA A 30 0.45 12.50 -4.17
CA ALA A 30 -1.00 12.71 -4.28
C ALA A 30 -1.67 12.76 -2.90
N GLY A 31 -1.22 11.93 -1.95
CA GLY A 31 -1.70 12.01 -0.56
C GLY A 31 -1.48 13.37 0.10
N TRP A 32 -0.47 14.14 -0.32
CA TRP A 32 -0.22 15.50 0.16
C TRP A 32 -0.99 16.57 -0.61
N ILE A 33 -1.14 16.38 -1.92
CA ILE A 33 -1.70 17.37 -2.83
C ILE A 33 -3.20 17.19 -3.01
N THR A 34 -3.63 16.03 -3.53
CA THR A 34 -5.01 15.73 -3.90
C THR A 34 -5.39 14.32 -3.43
N ARG A 35 -6.12 14.27 -2.31
CA ARG A 35 -6.54 12.99 -1.71
C ARG A 35 -7.52 12.21 -2.59
N ALA A 36 -8.22 12.90 -3.48
CA ALA A 36 -9.22 12.32 -4.38
C ALA A 36 -8.61 11.35 -5.41
N GLU A 37 -7.38 11.61 -5.86
CA GLU A 37 -6.71 10.81 -6.91
C GLU A 37 -5.98 9.57 -6.38
N VAL A 38 -5.72 9.51 -5.07
CA VAL A 38 -4.97 8.42 -4.43
C VAL A 38 -5.60 7.03 -4.68
N PRO A 39 -6.93 6.84 -4.60
CA PRO A 39 -7.54 5.54 -4.90
C PRO A 39 -7.26 5.09 -6.34
N THR A 40 -7.36 6.00 -7.31
CA THR A 40 -7.10 5.73 -8.74
C THR A 40 -5.65 5.31 -8.97
N LEU A 41 -4.70 6.07 -8.41
CA LEU A 41 -3.27 5.73 -8.46
C LEU A 41 -2.99 4.34 -7.86
N ARG A 42 -3.53 4.07 -6.68
CA ARG A 42 -3.37 2.77 -6.01
C ARG A 42 -3.98 1.65 -6.83
N PHE A 43 -5.12 1.88 -7.48
CA PHE A 43 -5.78 0.88 -8.30
C PHE A 43 -4.94 0.52 -9.52
N ILE A 44 -4.46 1.53 -10.26
CA ILE A 44 -3.59 1.35 -11.43
C ILE A 44 -2.29 0.65 -11.03
N HIS A 45 -1.67 1.07 -9.92
CA HIS A 45 -0.48 0.40 -9.39
C HIS A 45 -0.77 -1.06 -9.03
N THR A 46 -1.91 -1.36 -8.40
CA THR A 46 -2.31 -2.73 -8.07
C THR A 46 -2.49 -3.59 -9.33
N LEU A 47 -3.08 -3.03 -10.40
CA LEU A 47 -3.19 -3.70 -11.69
C LEU A 47 -1.82 -3.99 -12.31
N PHE A 48 -0.89 -3.05 -12.23
CA PHE A 48 0.48 -3.25 -12.73
C PHE A 48 1.20 -4.37 -11.99
N ILE A 49 1.08 -4.42 -10.66
CA ILE A 49 1.64 -5.51 -9.85
C ILE A 49 1.00 -6.85 -10.24
N GLY A 50 -0.34 -6.90 -10.39
CA GLY A 50 -1.03 -8.12 -10.79
C GLY A 50 -0.63 -8.61 -12.18
N ALA A 51 -0.55 -7.71 -13.16
CA ALA A 51 -0.16 -8.03 -14.53
C ALA A 51 1.30 -8.51 -14.61
N THR A 52 2.21 -7.84 -13.92
CA THR A 52 3.63 -8.24 -13.88
C THR A 52 3.83 -9.58 -13.16
N LEU A 53 3.12 -9.82 -12.05
CA LEU A 53 3.11 -11.13 -11.38
C LEU A 53 2.62 -12.25 -12.31
N LEU A 54 1.49 -12.02 -13.00
CA LEU A 54 0.95 -13.02 -13.93
C LEU A 54 1.94 -13.29 -15.08
N SER A 55 2.49 -12.23 -15.66
CA SER A 55 3.47 -12.32 -16.75
C SER A 55 4.72 -13.12 -16.33
N ILE A 56 5.31 -12.79 -15.18
CA ILE A 56 6.54 -13.47 -14.73
C ILE A 56 6.28 -14.93 -14.35
N VAL A 57 5.10 -15.26 -13.79
CA VAL A 57 4.71 -16.64 -13.50
C VAL A 57 4.58 -17.46 -14.78
N ILE A 58 3.91 -16.92 -15.79
CA ILE A 58 3.74 -17.60 -17.09
C ILE A 58 5.10 -17.82 -17.75
N LEU A 59 5.92 -16.77 -17.85
CA LEU A 59 7.24 -16.87 -18.47
C LEU A 59 8.19 -17.80 -17.73
N ALA A 60 8.15 -17.79 -16.39
CA ALA A 60 8.92 -18.70 -15.56
C ALA A 60 8.49 -20.16 -15.78
N SER A 61 7.18 -20.41 -15.96
CA SER A 61 6.67 -21.77 -16.22
C SER A 61 7.15 -22.34 -17.56
N TRP A 62 7.43 -21.48 -18.54
CA TRP A 62 7.96 -21.86 -19.84
C TRP A 62 9.49 -21.88 -19.90
N ASN A 63 10.18 -21.60 -18.77
CA ASN A 63 11.62 -21.39 -18.75
C ASN A 63 12.09 -20.33 -19.77
N ALA A 64 11.25 -19.35 -20.06
CA ALA A 64 11.51 -18.28 -21.03
C ALA A 64 12.12 -17.02 -20.40
N VAL A 65 12.56 -17.12 -19.14
CA VAL A 65 13.16 -16.04 -18.37
C VAL A 65 14.38 -16.55 -17.62
N PHE A 66 15.33 -15.66 -17.44
CA PHE A 66 16.52 -15.90 -16.65
C PHE A 66 16.32 -15.43 -15.21
N PRO A 67 17.11 -15.95 -14.25
CA PRO A 67 16.96 -15.57 -12.84
C PRO A 67 17.11 -14.07 -12.56
N LEU A 68 17.95 -13.37 -13.31
CA LEU A 68 18.18 -11.94 -13.14
C LEU A 68 16.95 -11.13 -13.56
N ASP A 69 16.28 -11.53 -14.65
CA ASP A 69 15.02 -10.90 -15.08
C ASP A 69 13.94 -11.05 -14.01
N VAL A 70 13.81 -12.25 -13.43
CA VAL A 70 12.86 -12.52 -12.36
C VAL A 70 13.17 -11.65 -11.14
N TYR A 71 14.44 -11.57 -10.73
CA TYR A 71 14.88 -10.75 -9.60
C TYR A 71 14.51 -9.27 -9.76
N ILE A 72 14.84 -8.66 -10.91
CA ILE A 72 14.53 -7.24 -11.19
C ILE A 72 13.02 -7.01 -11.26
N THR A 73 12.30 -7.90 -11.96
CA THR A 73 10.84 -7.79 -12.13
C THR A 73 10.13 -7.88 -10.79
N VAL A 74 10.55 -8.83 -9.93
CA VAL A 74 10.00 -8.98 -8.58
C VAL A 74 10.31 -7.75 -7.73
N LEU A 75 11.51 -7.17 -7.84
CA LEU A 75 11.87 -5.96 -7.11
C LEU A 75 11.00 -4.76 -7.52
N LEU A 76 10.67 -4.63 -8.80
CA LEU A 76 9.76 -3.60 -9.32
C LEU A 76 8.30 -3.85 -8.93
N ALA A 77 7.80 -5.07 -9.08
CA ALA A 77 6.40 -5.38 -8.80
C ALA A 77 6.11 -5.37 -7.29
N PHE A 78 6.99 -5.96 -6.48
CA PHE A 78 6.75 -6.17 -5.05
C PHE A 78 7.51 -5.18 -4.16
N GLY A 79 8.34 -4.31 -4.72
CA GLY A 79 9.08 -3.30 -3.96
C GLY A 79 8.16 -2.38 -3.15
N SER A 80 6.96 -2.09 -3.65
CA SER A 80 5.98 -1.27 -2.93
C SER A 80 5.57 -1.87 -1.57
N PHE A 81 5.61 -3.20 -1.45
CA PHE A 81 5.30 -3.89 -0.19
C PHE A 81 6.47 -3.88 0.80
N TYR A 82 7.68 -3.52 0.38
CA TYR A 82 8.79 -3.33 1.32
C TYR A 82 8.59 -2.09 2.20
N GLY A 83 7.70 -1.16 1.83
CA GLY A 83 7.21 -0.11 2.74
C GLY A 83 6.53 -0.66 4.00
N LEU A 84 6.05 -1.91 3.98
CA LEU A 84 5.53 -2.59 5.17
C LEU A 84 6.63 -2.93 6.18
N VAL A 85 7.90 -2.97 5.78
CA VAL A 85 9.00 -3.39 6.65
C VAL A 85 9.29 -2.35 7.74
N PRO A 86 9.52 -1.06 7.42
CA PRO A 86 9.63 -0.02 8.45
C PRO A 86 8.41 -0.01 9.37
N TYR A 87 7.22 -0.28 8.82
CA TYR A 87 5.98 -0.33 9.58
C TYR A 87 5.94 -1.48 10.61
N TYR A 88 6.23 -2.71 10.18
CA TYR A 88 6.27 -3.86 11.09
C TYR A 88 7.42 -3.76 12.08
N LEU A 89 8.58 -3.25 11.66
CA LEU A 89 9.71 -3.00 12.55
C LEU A 89 9.34 -1.96 13.62
N TRP A 90 8.70 -0.86 13.22
CA TRP A 90 8.22 0.17 14.14
C TRP A 90 7.18 -0.37 15.12
N ARG A 91 6.26 -1.22 14.66
CA ARG A 91 5.30 -1.91 15.53
C ARG A 91 5.99 -2.85 16.52
N ALA A 92 7.02 -3.57 16.10
CA ALA A 92 7.80 -4.44 16.99
C ALA A 92 8.51 -3.62 18.07
N VAL A 93 9.18 -2.52 17.70
CA VAL A 93 9.86 -1.61 18.63
C VAL A 93 8.88 -0.96 19.62
N THR A 94 7.70 -0.58 19.15
CA THR A 94 6.68 0.08 19.99
C THR A 94 5.75 -0.91 20.71
N VAL A 95 6.03 -2.21 20.65
CA VAL A 95 5.25 -3.27 21.31
C VAL A 95 3.75 -3.19 20.94
N CYS A 96 3.49 -3.02 19.64
CA CYS A 96 2.15 -2.85 19.05
C CYS A 96 1.29 -1.81 19.79
N ASN A 97 1.91 -0.69 20.19
CA ASN A 97 1.19 0.40 20.83
C ASN A 97 0.27 1.10 19.81
N PRO A 98 -1.06 1.13 20.03
CA PRO A 98 -2.01 1.73 19.09
C PRO A 98 -1.82 3.25 18.87
N PHE A 99 -1.12 3.93 19.79
CA PHE A 99 -0.88 5.38 19.71
C PHE A 99 0.24 5.75 18.74
N THR A 100 1.21 4.86 18.53
CA THR A 100 2.39 5.10 17.69
C THR A 100 2.28 4.40 16.33
N ASP A 101 1.13 3.81 16.03
CA ASP A 101 0.95 2.97 14.86
C ASP A 101 0.79 3.80 13.56
N MET A 102 1.83 3.86 12.73
CA MET A 102 1.88 4.72 11.53
C MET A 102 0.76 4.41 10.53
N GLY A 103 0.56 3.13 10.21
CA GLY A 103 -0.45 2.63 9.27
C GLY A 103 -1.89 2.63 9.80
N ARG A 104 -2.16 3.07 11.03
CA ARG A 104 -3.52 3.18 11.57
C ARG A 104 -4.28 4.39 11.01
N TRP A 105 -3.57 5.44 10.62
CA TRP A 105 -4.16 6.71 10.19
C TRP A 105 -3.76 7.07 8.75
N PRO A 106 -4.02 6.18 7.76
CA PRO A 106 -3.70 6.48 6.39
C PRO A 106 -4.49 7.70 5.94
N ARG A 107 -3.84 8.60 5.18
CA ARG A 107 -4.49 9.83 4.65
C ARG A 107 -5.72 9.54 3.81
N VAL A 108 -5.69 8.42 3.09
CA VAL A 108 -6.79 7.93 2.26
C VAL A 108 -7.04 6.49 2.64
N ARG A 109 -8.25 6.21 3.12
CA ARG A 109 -8.68 4.84 3.45
C ARG A 109 -8.95 4.09 2.16
N SER A 110 -8.35 2.91 2.03
CA SER A 110 -8.72 2.00 0.94
C SER A 110 -10.07 1.34 1.26
N THR A 111 -10.83 1.02 0.22
CA THR A 111 -12.05 0.21 0.35
C THR A 111 -11.70 -1.20 0.85
N GLY A 112 -12.66 -1.87 1.49
CA GLY A 112 -12.46 -3.25 1.97
C GLY A 112 -12.01 -4.19 0.86
N MET A 113 -12.67 -4.14 -0.30
CA MET A 113 -12.36 -4.94 -1.48
C MET A 113 -10.92 -4.72 -1.98
N MET A 114 -10.52 -3.46 -2.16
CA MET A 114 -9.17 -3.14 -2.63
C MET A 114 -8.09 -3.68 -1.69
N ARG A 115 -8.32 -3.57 -0.37
CA ARG A 115 -7.40 -4.11 0.62
C ARG A 115 -7.28 -5.64 0.52
N GLN A 116 -8.38 -6.35 0.26
CA GLN A 116 -8.34 -7.81 0.05
C GLN A 116 -7.55 -8.18 -1.21
N VAL A 117 -7.76 -7.47 -2.32
CA VAL A 117 -7.00 -7.70 -3.56
C VAL A 117 -5.50 -7.47 -3.34
N VAL A 118 -5.13 -6.39 -2.67
CA VAL A 118 -3.73 -6.11 -2.34
C VAL A 118 -3.13 -7.20 -1.45
N LEU A 119 -3.85 -7.63 -0.40
CA LEU A 119 -3.39 -8.72 0.46
C LEU A 119 -3.21 -10.03 -0.31
N LEU A 120 -4.13 -10.36 -1.22
CA LEU A 120 -4.03 -11.54 -2.08
C LEU A 120 -2.78 -11.46 -2.97
N LEU A 121 -2.51 -10.30 -3.57
CA LEU A 121 -1.32 -10.07 -4.40
C LEU A 121 -0.02 -10.19 -3.58
N VAL A 122 0.00 -9.66 -2.35
CA VAL A 122 1.16 -9.81 -1.45
C VAL A 122 1.41 -11.28 -1.14
N VAL A 123 0.37 -12.05 -0.81
CA VAL A 123 0.48 -13.49 -0.52
C VAL A 123 0.95 -14.24 -1.76
N GLY A 124 0.32 -14.04 -2.92
CA GLY A 124 0.69 -14.71 -4.17
C GLY A 124 2.12 -14.37 -4.59
N GLY A 125 2.51 -13.11 -4.49
CA GLY A 125 3.86 -12.65 -4.75
C GLY A 125 4.89 -13.24 -3.80
N ALA A 126 4.60 -13.28 -2.50
CA ALA A 126 5.49 -13.89 -1.52
C ALA A 126 5.67 -15.40 -1.75
N CYS A 127 4.60 -16.12 -2.10
CA CYS A 127 4.69 -17.52 -2.49
C CYS A 127 5.59 -17.72 -3.73
N PHE A 128 5.42 -16.89 -4.76
CA PHE A 128 6.27 -16.92 -5.96
C PHE A 128 7.74 -16.60 -5.63
N GLN A 129 7.99 -15.61 -4.77
CA GLN A 129 9.35 -15.26 -4.35
C GLN A 129 10.01 -16.38 -3.54
N ILE A 130 9.27 -17.04 -2.63
CA ILE A 130 9.78 -18.20 -1.89
C ILE A 130 10.16 -19.33 -2.85
N TRP A 131 9.32 -19.60 -3.85
CA TRP A 131 9.67 -20.55 -4.92
C TRP A 131 10.94 -20.13 -5.68
N PHE A 132 11.03 -18.86 -6.08
CA PHE A 132 12.19 -18.33 -6.81
C PHE A 132 13.48 -18.53 -6.03
N TRP A 133 13.52 -18.14 -4.75
CA TRP A 133 14.74 -18.24 -3.95
C TRP A 133 15.09 -19.68 -3.53
N SER A 134 14.09 -20.55 -3.36
CA SER A 134 14.32 -21.94 -2.97
C SER A 134 14.78 -22.81 -4.13
N THR A 135 14.06 -22.77 -5.26
CA THR A 135 14.30 -23.68 -6.40
C THR A 135 14.46 -22.94 -7.71
N GLY A 136 13.67 -21.90 -7.96
CA GLY A 136 13.65 -21.19 -9.26
C GLY A 136 15.01 -20.64 -9.68
N LEU A 137 15.80 -20.11 -8.75
CA LEU A 137 17.14 -19.58 -9.00
C LEU A 137 18.07 -20.63 -9.62
N HIS A 138 17.92 -21.90 -9.24
CA HIS A 138 18.74 -23.02 -9.71
C HIS A 138 18.13 -23.74 -10.93
N SER A 139 16.81 -23.76 -11.05
CA SER A 139 16.10 -24.48 -12.11
C SER A 139 15.96 -23.70 -13.42
N LEU A 140 15.97 -22.37 -13.36
CA LEU A 140 15.84 -21.53 -14.57
C LEU A 140 17.12 -21.60 -15.42
N PRO A 141 17.00 -21.41 -16.76
CA PRO A 141 18.15 -21.35 -17.64
C PRO A 141 19.18 -20.32 -17.16
N ARG A 142 20.46 -20.67 -17.26
CA ARG A 142 21.57 -19.77 -16.94
C ARG A 142 22.48 -19.65 -18.15
N GLU A 143 22.95 -18.43 -18.38
CA GLU A 143 24.01 -18.20 -19.34
C GLU A 143 25.31 -18.79 -18.79
N ARG A 144 25.93 -19.68 -19.56
CA ARG A 144 27.16 -20.38 -19.14
C ARG A 144 28.25 -19.33 -18.93
N ASP A 145 28.91 -19.37 -17.77
CA ASP A 145 30.07 -18.55 -17.38
C ASP A 145 29.82 -17.09 -16.99
N CYS A 146 28.57 -16.69 -16.76
CA CYS A 146 28.24 -15.32 -16.32
C CYS A 146 27.91 -15.23 -14.82
N GLN A 147 28.64 -14.38 -14.10
CA GLN A 147 28.34 -14.06 -12.70
C GLN A 147 27.25 -12.99 -12.62
N THR A 148 26.16 -13.31 -11.94
CA THR A 148 25.06 -12.38 -11.70
C THR A 148 25.14 -11.74 -10.32
N TRP A 149 24.80 -10.47 -10.26
CA TRP A 149 24.90 -9.64 -9.07
C TRP A 149 23.53 -9.08 -8.68
N GLY A 150 23.20 -9.15 -7.40
CA GLY A 150 22.02 -8.52 -6.81
C GLY A 150 22.41 -7.39 -5.84
N PHE A 151 21.40 -6.62 -5.43
CA PHE A 151 21.58 -5.52 -4.49
C PHE A 151 21.36 -5.95 -3.05
N PHE A 152 22.38 -5.69 -2.21
CA PHE A 152 22.31 -5.83 -0.74
C PHE A 152 23.06 -4.67 -0.07
N PHE A 153 22.71 -3.42 -0.44
CA PHE A 153 23.49 -2.19 -0.10
C PHE A 153 24.95 -2.21 -0.55
N SER A 154 25.32 -3.24 -1.29
CA SER A 154 26.61 -3.54 -1.85
C SER A 154 26.38 -4.57 -2.97
N ARG A 155 27.41 -4.77 -3.79
CA ARG A 155 27.37 -5.75 -4.87
C ARG A 155 27.48 -7.16 -4.27
N ALA A 156 26.39 -7.92 -4.27
CA ALA A 156 26.34 -9.29 -3.74
C ALA A 156 26.11 -10.29 -4.88
N LYS A 157 26.74 -11.46 -4.82
CA LYS A 157 26.46 -12.52 -5.80
C LYS A 157 25.05 -13.05 -5.59
N LEU A 158 24.29 -13.19 -6.68
CA LEU A 158 22.88 -13.59 -6.63
C LEU A 158 22.72 -15.02 -6.09
N ASP A 159 23.69 -15.88 -6.36
CA ASP A 159 23.74 -17.29 -5.94
C ASP A 159 24.41 -17.51 -4.57
N ALA A 160 24.85 -16.45 -3.89
CA ALA A 160 25.46 -16.59 -2.57
C ALA A 160 24.43 -17.12 -1.56
N PRO A 161 24.74 -18.20 -0.82
CA PRO A 161 23.78 -18.86 0.07
C PRO A 161 23.26 -17.93 1.17
N VAL A 162 24.12 -17.05 1.70
CA VAL A 162 23.74 -16.05 2.71
C VAL A 162 22.74 -15.05 2.13
N PHE A 163 22.93 -14.60 0.89
CA PHE A 163 22.05 -13.65 0.22
C PHE A 163 20.68 -14.28 -0.08
N VAL A 164 20.68 -15.52 -0.58
CA VAL A 164 19.46 -16.31 -0.81
C VAL A 164 18.69 -16.54 0.49
N ALA A 165 19.37 -16.95 1.57
CA ALA A 165 18.76 -17.17 2.88
C ALA A 165 18.17 -15.87 3.46
N ALA A 166 18.89 -14.75 3.36
CA ALA A 166 18.42 -13.46 3.86
C ALA A 166 17.13 -13.01 3.16
N ASN A 167 17.06 -13.11 1.82
CA ASN A 167 15.85 -12.79 1.07
C ASN A 167 14.70 -13.74 1.42
N MET A 168 14.95 -15.05 1.55
CA MET A 168 13.90 -16.00 1.95
C MET A 168 13.31 -15.66 3.33
N VAL A 169 14.15 -15.43 4.34
CA VAL A 169 13.69 -15.07 5.69
C VAL A 169 12.87 -13.78 5.64
N PHE A 170 13.37 -12.78 4.91
CA PHE A 170 12.70 -11.51 4.74
C PHE A 170 11.30 -11.65 4.12
N ILE A 171 11.16 -12.43 3.05
CA ILE A 171 9.86 -12.67 2.40
C ILE A 171 8.92 -13.51 3.28
N ILE A 172 9.43 -14.49 4.02
CA ILE A 172 8.63 -15.27 4.97
C ILE A 172 8.03 -14.36 6.05
N LEU A 173 8.80 -13.41 6.59
CA LEU A 173 8.29 -12.44 7.57
C LEU A 173 7.17 -11.57 7.00
N ILE A 174 7.32 -11.10 5.76
CA ILE A 174 6.27 -10.35 5.05
C ILE A 174 5.01 -11.21 4.87
N LEU A 175 5.18 -12.48 4.46
CA LEU A 175 4.07 -13.43 4.29
C LEU A 175 3.32 -13.68 5.60
N LEU A 176 4.04 -13.91 6.70
CA LEU A 176 3.45 -14.10 8.02
C LEU A 176 2.67 -12.85 8.46
N GLY A 177 3.22 -11.65 8.27
CA GLY A 177 2.52 -10.40 8.56
C GLY A 177 1.25 -10.23 7.73
N ALA A 178 1.33 -10.47 6.43
CA ALA A 178 0.21 -10.33 5.49
C ALA A 178 -0.92 -11.34 5.76
N THR A 179 -0.57 -12.61 6.00
CA THR A 179 -1.54 -13.67 6.34
C THR A 179 -2.22 -13.38 7.68
N MET A 180 -1.48 -12.97 8.71
CA MET A 180 -2.07 -12.55 9.99
C MET A 180 -3.05 -11.38 9.80
N ALA A 181 -2.69 -10.37 9.01
CA ALA A 181 -3.59 -9.28 8.68
C ALA A 181 -4.86 -9.78 7.97
N LEU A 182 -4.72 -10.64 6.97
CA LEU A 182 -5.85 -11.24 6.24
C LEU A 182 -6.78 -12.03 7.17
N MET A 183 -6.23 -12.86 8.05
CA MET A 183 -6.99 -13.67 9.02
C MET A 183 -7.77 -12.78 10.00
N THR A 184 -7.19 -11.66 10.44
CA THR A 184 -7.89 -10.71 11.32
C THR A 184 -9.04 -9.98 10.61
N GLU A 185 -8.87 -9.65 9.32
CA GLU A 185 -9.91 -8.96 8.53
C GLU A 185 -11.06 -9.89 8.15
N LEU A 186 -10.79 -11.19 7.95
CA LEU A 186 -11.83 -12.20 7.73
C LEU A 186 -12.54 -12.62 9.02
N GLY A 187 -12.17 -12.03 10.17
CA GLY A 187 -12.78 -12.33 11.46
C GLY A 187 -12.47 -13.73 12.01
N MET A 188 -11.56 -14.46 11.36
CA MET A 188 -11.17 -15.81 11.78
C MET A 188 -10.28 -15.82 13.02
N MET A 189 -9.54 -14.73 13.25
CA MET A 189 -8.63 -14.61 14.40
C MET A 189 -9.04 -13.41 15.26
N GLY A 190 -9.49 -13.70 16.49
CA GLY A 190 -9.70 -12.66 17.49
C GLY A 190 -8.38 -12.01 17.89
N LEU A 191 -8.39 -10.68 18.05
CA LEU A 191 -7.23 -9.96 18.59
C LEU A 191 -6.88 -10.51 19.98
N PRO A 192 -5.61 -10.83 20.25
CA PRO A 192 -5.16 -11.23 21.57
C PRO A 192 -5.67 -10.27 22.66
N TRP A 193 -6.11 -10.81 23.80
CA TRP A 193 -6.85 -10.05 24.83
C TRP A 193 -6.14 -8.76 25.29
N TRP A 194 -4.82 -8.79 25.46
CA TRP A 194 -4.01 -7.61 25.80
C TRP A 194 -4.11 -6.47 24.77
N MET A 195 -4.13 -6.79 23.48
CA MET A 195 -4.29 -5.83 22.38
C MET A 195 -5.74 -5.36 22.31
N ALA A 196 -6.72 -6.25 22.48
CA ALA A 196 -8.13 -5.88 22.52
C ALA A 196 -8.44 -4.90 23.67
N LYS A 197 -7.77 -5.05 24.83
CA LYS A 197 -7.90 -4.12 25.97
C LYS A 197 -7.31 -2.74 25.64
N ARG A 198 -6.10 -2.69 25.07
CA ARG A 198 -5.46 -1.44 24.62
C ARG A 198 -6.30 -0.73 23.55
N GLU A 199 -6.85 -1.50 22.62
CA GLU A 199 -7.69 -1.00 21.54
C GLU A 199 -8.99 -0.35 22.04
N LYS A 200 -9.67 -0.99 22.99
CA LYS A 200 -10.87 -0.41 23.61
C LYS A 200 -10.57 0.89 24.35
N SER A 201 -9.45 0.97 25.06
CA SER A 201 -9.03 2.20 25.75
C SER A 201 -8.75 3.33 24.74
N PHE A 202 -8.02 3.01 23.67
CA PHE A 202 -7.70 3.94 22.59
C PHE A 202 -8.96 4.49 21.92
N ARG A 203 -9.90 3.60 21.52
CA ARG A 203 -11.17 4.03 20.89
C ARG A 203 -11.98 4.96 21.77
N LYS A 204 -12.01 4.73 23.08
CA LYS A 204 -12.67 5.63 24.04
C LYS A 204 -11.99 7.00 24.08
N MET A 205 -10.66 7.05 24.05
CA MET A 205 -9.91 8.30 24.04
C MET A 205 -10.14 9.09 22.74
N VAL A 206 -10.06 8.43 21.58
CA VAL A 206 -10.30 9.06 20.28
C VAL A 206 -11.70 9.66 20.19
N LYS A 207 -12.72 8.89 20.58
CA LYS A 207 -14.12 9.40 20.62
C LYS A 207 -14.27 10.63 21.52
N ARG A 208 -13.57 10.65 22.67
CA ARG A 208 -13.63 11.78 23.61
C ARG A 208 -13.00 13.05 23.05
N ALA A 209 -11.92 12.96 22.29
CA ALA A 209 -11.32 14.17 21.71
C ALA A 209 -12.00 14.58 20.41
N GLU A 210 -12.51 13.64 19.62
CA GLU A 210 -13.38 13.93 18.48
C GLU A 210 -14.61 14.72 18.95
N GLN A 211 -15.20 14.34 20.08
CA GLN A 211 -16.26 15.11 20.75
C GLN A 211 -15.83 16.51 21.21
N ARG A 212 -14.53 16.76 21.43
CA ARG A 212 -13.98 18.08 21.79
C ARG A 212 -13.54 18.91 20.58
N GLY A 213 -13.59 18.35 19.37
CA GLY A 213 -13.03 18.99 18.18
C GLY A 213 -11.50 19.16 18.23
N GLU A 214 -10.80 18.40 19.09
CA GLU A 214 -9.34 18.47 19.18
C GLU A 214 -8.71 17.71 18.00
N GLU A 215 -8.15 18.46 17.04
CA GLU A 215 -7.32 17.87 16.00
C GLU A 215 -5.95 17.49 16.60
N TYR A 216 -5.67 16.19 16.59
CA TYR A 216 -4.46 15.65 17.20
C TYR A 216 -3.21 15.92 16.36
N SER A 217 -2.28 16.73 16.88
CA SER A 217 -0.98 17.01 16.25
C SER A 217 -0.20 15.73 15.88
N TRP A 218 -0.24 14.71 16.75
CA TRP A 218 0.46 13.44 16.54
C TRP A 218 -0.01 12.66 15.30
N LYS A 219 -1.26 12.85 14.83
CA LYS A 219 -1.74 12.22 13.59
C LYS A 219 -0.96 12.74 12.38
N ARG A 220 -0.72 14.05 12.33
CA ARG A 220 0.02 14.71 11.25
C ARG A 220 1.48 14.26 11.24
N GLU A 221 2.08 14.13 12.41
CA GLU A 221 3.46 13.64 12.58
C GLU A 221 3.62 12.19 12.11
N LEU A 222 2.70 11.28 12.49
CA LEU A 222 2.73 9.90 12.03
C LEU A 222 2.54 9.78 10.51
N GLN A 223 1.64 10.58 9.93
CA GLN A 223 1.45 10.62 8.48
C GLN A 223 2.67 11.17 7.74
N PHE A 224 3.34 12.16 8.32
CA PHE A 224 4.59 12.69 7.79
C PHE A 224 5.70 11.64 7.85
N ALA A 225 5.90 11.01 9.01
CA ALA A 225 6.87 9.95 9.21
C ALA A 225 6.64 8.78 8.24
N GLN A 226 5.37 8.39 8.02
CA GLN A 226 5.02 7.37 7.03
C GLN A 226 5.43 7.80 5.62
N GLY A 227 5.07 9.03 5.20
CA GLY A 227 5.43 9.53 3.88
C GLY A 227 6.95 9.55 3.65
N VAL A 228 7.72 10.00 4.65
CA VAL A 228 9.19 10.00 4.59
C VAL A 228 9.75 8.58 4.52
N SER A 229 9.21 7.66 5.32
CA SER A 229 9.60 6.25 5.29
C SER A 229 9.34 5.61 3.92
N ASP A 230 8.16 5.84 3.33
CA ASP A 230 7.81 5.33 2.00
C ASP A 230 8.75 5.89 0.93
N LEU A 231 9.03 7.20 0.95
CA LEU A 231 9.99 7.84 0.04
C LEU A 231 11.40 7.27 0.17
N ALA A 232 11.87 7.03 1.39
CA ALA A 232 13.18 6.44 1.64
C ALA A 232 13.26 5.02 1.07
N VAL A 233 12.24 4.18 1.31
CA VAL A 233 12.18 2.81 0.77
C VAL A 233 12.15 2.83 -0.76
N PHE A 234 11.31 3.66 -1.38
CA PHE A 234 11.24 3.76 -2.83
C PHE A 234 12.55 4.25 -3.45
N SER A 235 13.24 5.19 -2.79
CA SER A 235 14.56 5.65 -3.24
C SER A 235 15.59 4.52 -3.21
N VAL A 236 15.63 3.73 -2.13
CA VAL A 236 16.51 2.55 -2.04
C VAL A 236 16.16 1.52 -3.11
N LEU A 237 14.88 1.33 -3.42
CA LEU A 237 14.44 0.38 -4.45
C LEU A 237 14.84 0.82 -5.86
N VAL A 238 14.70 2.10 -6.20
CA VAL A 238 15.20 2.63 -7.47
C VAL A 238 16.70 2.40 -7.58
N ILE A 239 17.46 2.74 -6.54
CA ILE A 239 18.91 2.50 -6.49
C ILE A 239 19.21 1.01 -6.67
N ALA A 240 18.47 0.14 -6.00
CA ALA A 240 18.64 -1.30 -6.08
C ALA A 240 18.40 -1.84 -7.51
N VAL A 241 17.34 -1.39 -8.18
CA VAL A 241 17.04 -1.77 -9.57
C VAL A 241 18.12 -1.26 -10.52
N GLU A 242 18.44 0.04 -10.48
CA GLU A 242 19.38 0.67 -11.41
C GLU A 242 20.81 0.14 -11.23
N LEU A 243 21.26 -0.04 -9.99
CA LEU A 243 22.58 -0.64 -9.73
C LEU A 243 22.63 -2.11 -10.15
N THR A 244 21.55 -2.88 -9.97
CA THR A 244 21.50 -4.26 -10.45
C THR A 244 21.64 -4.31 -11.98
N ILE A 245 20.99 -3.41 -12.70
CA ILE A 245 21.09 -3.30 -14.16
C ILE A 245 22.53 -2.93 -14.58
N GLN A 246 23.12 -1.93 -13.92
CA GLN A 246 24.47 -1.46 -14.20
C GLN A 246 25.55 -2.52 -13.88
N TRP A 247 25.46 -3.19 -12.73
CA TRP A 247 26.45 -4.20 -12.31
C TRP A 247 26.47 -5.45 -13.17
N ASN A 248 25.38 -5.72 -13.89
CA ASN A 248 25.25 -6.86 -14.81
C ASN A 248 25.34 -6.45 -16.29
N ASN A 249 25.57 -5.17 -16.60
CA ASN A 249 25.70 -4.63 -17.96
C ASN A 249 24.55 -5.04 -18.89
N LEU A 250 23.30 -4.94 -18.43
CA LEU A 250 22.15 -5.37 -19.22
C LEU A 250 21.93 -4.46 -20.43
N THR A 251 21.92 -5.05 -21.62
CA THR A 251 21.62 -4.38 -22.88
C THR A 251 20.14 -4.56 -23.26
N ALA A 252 19.66 -3.82 -24.26
CA ALA A 252 18.27 -3.82 -24.77
C ALA A 252 17.16 -3.31 -23.82
N VAL A 253 17.46 -3.08 -22.53
CA VAL A 253 16.46 -2.64 -21.52
C VAL A 253 16.33 -1.11 -21.40
N ASN A 254 17.17 -0.37 -22.12
CA ASN A 254 17.17 1.10 -22.12
C ASN A 254 16.52 1.71 -23.38
N ASP A 255 16.10 0.87 -24.34
CA ASP A 255 15.50 1.32 -25.59
C ASP A 255 13.98 1.44 -25.46
N LEU A 256 13.42 2.57 -25.91
CA LEU A 256 12.00 2.94 -25.83
C LEU A 256 11.20 2.56 -27.09
N ALA A 257 11.58 1.47 -27.77
CA ALA A 257 11.01 1.13 -29.07
C ALA A 257 9.72 0.28 -28.99
N ASP A 258 9.41 -0.31 -27.83
CA ASP A 258 8.30 -1.27 -27.68
C ASP A 258 7.03 -0.61 -27.10
N PRO A 259 5.86 -0.72 -27.79
CA PRO A 259 4.57 -0.27 -27.25
C PRO A 259 4.24 -0.82 -25.86
N ALA A 260 4.69 -2.03 -25.54
CA ALA A 260 4.48 -2.67 -24.23
C ALA A 260 5.10 -1.88 -23.07
N GLN A 261 6.14 -1.08 -23.34
CA GLN A 261 6.76 -0.20 -22.35
C GLN A 261 6.19 1.22 -22.37
N MET A 262 5.77 1.70 -23.55
CA MET A 262 5.23 3.05 -23.70
C MET A 262 3.88 3.20 -22.99
N ILE A 263 2.99 2.20 -23.07
CA ILE A 263 1.67 2.26 -22.44
C ILE A 263 1.77 2.47 -20.92
N PRO A 264 2.52 1.63 -20.17
CA PRO A 264 2.76 1.85 -18.74
C PRO A 264 3.28 3.26 -18.41
N MET A 265 4.27 3.71 -19.17
CA MET A 265 4.95 4.98 -18.96
C MET A 265 4.00 6.17 -19.15
N VAL A 266 3.28 6.20 -20.27
CA VAL A 266 2.36 7.29 -20.62
C VAL A 266 1.21 7.34 -19.61
N LEU A 267 0.66 6.19 -19.21
CA LEU A 267 -0.40 6.13 -18.21
C LEU A 267 0.09 6.72 -16.87
N ALA A 268 1.25 6.27 -16.37
CA ALA A 268 1.79 6.77 -15.11
C ALA A 268 2.15 8.26 -15.18
N ALA A 269 2.77 8.71 -16.28
CA ALA A 269 3.11 10.12 -16.50
C ALA A 269 1.86 11.00 -16.59
N GLY A 270 0.82 10.55 -17.29
CA GLY A 270 -0.45 11.26 -17.41
C GLY A 270 -1.14 11.45 -16.06
N LEU A 271 -1.12 10.44 -15.18
CA LEU A 271 -1.68 10.55 -13.83
C LEU A 271 -0.90 11.56 -12.97
N VAL A 272 0.44 11.52 -13.02
CA VAL A 272 1.27 12.49 -12.29
C VAL A 272 1.07 13.91 -12.83
N ALA A 273 0.95 14.06 -14.15
CA ALA A 273 0.64 15.34 -14.78
C ALA A 273 -0.75 15.84 -14.37
N HIS A 274 -1.75 14.97 -14.31
CA HIS A 274 -3.10 15.31 -13.83
C HIS A 274 -3.08 15.80 -12.39
N ILE A 275 -2.33 15.15 -11.50
CA ILE A 275 -2.12 15.60 -10.11
C ILE A 275 -1.49 17.00 -10.07
N GLY A 276 -0.49 17.25 -10.92
CA GLY A 276 0.14 18.57 -11.05
C GLY A 276 -0.84 19.64 -11.58
N TYR A 277 -1.67 19.29 -12.56
CA TYR A 277 -2.68 20.18 -13.10
C TYR A 277 -3.73 20.57 -12.05
N VAL A 278 -4.27 19.59 -11.32
CA VAL A 278 -5.23 19.81 -10.23
C VAL A 278 -4.62 20.66 -9.11
N TRP A 279 -3.33 20.48 -8.82
CA TRP A 279 -2.64 21.29 -7.82
C TRP A 279 -2.54 22.76 -8.21
N VAL A 280 -2.26 23.05 -9.48
CA VAL A 280 -2.18 24.42 -10.00
C VAL A 280 -3.55 25.07 -10.13
N ASN A 281 -4.59 24.28 -10.47
CA ASN A 281 -5.94 24.76 -10.73
C ASN A 281 -6.98 24.16 -9.75
N PRO A 282 -6.96 24.54 -8.47
CA PRO A 282 -7.81 23.93 -7.43
C PRO A 282 -9.31 24.20 -7.59
N TYR A 283 -9.69 25.27 -8.30
CA TYR A 283 -11.10 25.65 -8.52
C TYR A 283 -11.90 24.65 -9.37
N HIS A 284 -11.23 23.88 -10.23
CA HIS A 284 -11.91 22.95 -11.14
C HIS A 284 -12.60 21.77 -10.42
N ASN A 285 -12.12 21.39 -9.23
CA ASN A 285 -12.75 20.33 -8.44
C ASN A 285 -13.98 20.81 -7.65
N VAL A 286 -14.10 22.11 -7.41
CA VAL A 286 -15.23 22.67 -6.65
C VAL A 286 -16.47 22.71 -7.55
N GLU A 287 -16.32 23.13 -8.81
CA GLU A 287 -17.42 23.15 -9.79
C GLU A 287 -18.00 21.75 -10.05
N ILE A 288 -17.16 20.71 -10.23
CA ILE A 288 -17.64 19.33 -10.47
C ILE A 288 -18.43 18.78 -9.27
N LEU A 289 -18.05 19.16 -8.04
CA LEU A 289 -18.74 18.74 -6.82
C LEU A 289 -20.05 19.49 -6.61
N GLU A 290 -20.12 20.76 -7.00
CA GLU A 290 -21.36 21.55 -7.00
C GLU A 290 -22.35 21.00 -8.04
N ASP A 291 -21.89 20.71 -9.26
CA ASP A 291 -22.71 20.12 -10.33
C ASP A 291 -23.26 18.73 -9.94
N LEU A 292 -22.44 17.87 -9.32
CA LEU A 292 -22.88 16.56 -8.83
C LEU A 292 -23.81 16.65 -7.60
N ALA A 293 -23.71 17.73 -6.81
CA ALA A 293 -24.59 17.95 -5.66
C ALA A 293 -25.96 18.48 -6.10
N GLU A 294 -26.04 19.25 -7.18
CA GLU A 294 -27.31 19.71 -7.77
C GLU A 294 -28.10 18.56 -8.42
N ASP A 295 -27.43 17.51 -8.90
CA ASP A 295 -28.07 16.35 -9.55
C ASP A 295 -28.57 15.25 -8.59
N LEU A 296 -28.33 15.37 -7.28
CA LEU A 296 -28.87 14.42 -6.29
C LEU A 296 -30.33 14.77 -5.97
N PRO A 297 -31.32 13.90 -6.28
CA PRO A 297 -32.71 14.17 -5.94
C PRO A 297 -32.86 14.29 -4.43
N GLU A 298 -33.41 15.43 -3.97
CA GLU A 298 -33.74 15.67 -2.58
C GLU A 298 -34.50 14.47 -2.01
N ALA A 299 -33.84 13.72 -1.13
CA ALA A 299 -34.47 12.65 -0.39
C ALA A 299 -35.54 13.27 0.52
N SER A 300 -36.77 13.31 0.01
CA SER A 300 -37.96 13.76 0.74
C SER A 300 -38.04 13.08 2.10
N THR A 301 -37.69 13.84 3.14
CA THR A 301 -37.92 13.48 4.54
C THR A 301 -39.42 13.45 4.78
N SER A 302 -40.01 12.26 4.64
CA SER A 302 -41.38 11.96 5.05
C SER A 302 -41.46 11.98 6.58
N SER A 303 -41.75 13.16 7.12
CA SER A 303 -42.12 13.35 8.52
C SER A 303 -43.51 12.74 8.76
N SER A 304 -43.52 11.48 9.22
CA SER A 304 -44.73 10.84 9.73
C SER A 304 -45.07 11.43 11.09
N GLY A 305 -46.00 12.39 11.10
CA GLY A 305 -46.58 12.98 12.30
C GLY A 305 -47.43 11.98 13.08
N SER A 306 -46.94 11.50 14.21
CA SER A 306 -47.75 10.84 15.22
C SER A 306 -48.42 11.87 16.13
N ARG A 307 -49.68 12.20 15.80
CA ARG A 307 -50.67 12.81 16.69
C ARG A 307 -50.85 11.94 17.94
N SER A 308 -50.54 12.49 19.11
CA SER A 308 -51.10 12.04 20.39
C SER A 308 -51.78 13.24 21.05
N ARG A 309 -53.05 13.05 21.39
CA ARG A 309 -54.05 14.07 21.76
C ARG A 309 -54.43 13.86 23.22
N ARG A 310 -54.38 14.95 24.02
CA ARG A 310 -55.11 15.20 25.30
C ARG A 310 -54.75 14.29 26.49
N SER A 311 -54.60 14.79 27.72
CA SER A 311 -55.50 15.73 28.40
C SER A 311 -54.81 16.53 29.51
N ARG A 312 -55.29 17.77 29.69
CA ARG A 312 -55.04 18.66 30.82
C ARG A 312 -55.85 18.18 32.03
N SER A 313 -55.26 18.26 33.21
CA SER A 313 -55.98 18.60 34.45
C SER A 313 -55.05 19.40 35.36
N ARG A 314 -55.49 20.62 35.67
CA ARG A 314 -54.90 21.59 36.59
C ARG A 314 -55.50 21.31 37.97
N GLY A 315 -54.69 21.30 39.02
CA GLY A 315 -55.15 21.34 40.41
C GLY A 315 -54.03 21.88 41.28
N SER A 316 -54.31 22.99 41.97
CA SER A 316 -53.36 23.88 42.62
C SER A 316 -53.39 23.71 44.14
N GLY A 317 -52.21 23.55 44.78
CA GLY A 317 -51.87 23.92 46.17
C GLY A 317 -52.55 23.20 47.35
N PRO A 318 -52.17 23.52 48.62
CA PRO A 318 -50.80 23.47 49.18
C PRO A 318 -50.73 22.74 50.56
N ASP A 319 -49.50 22.64 51.08
CA ASP A 319 -49.08 22.63 52.50
C ASP A 319 -49.23 21.43 53.47
N ILE A 320 -48.05 21.02 53.98
CA ILE A 320 -47.63 20.81 55.40
C ILE A 320 -48.01 19.53 56.18
N ALA A 321 -47.00 19.09 56.97
CA ALA A 321 -46.94 18.17 58.14
C ALA A 321 -46.48 16.73 57.82
N VAL A 322 -45.22 16.34 58.10
CA VAL A 322 -44.64 15.92 59.40
C VAL A 322 -45.30 14.62 59.92
N VAL A 323 -44.50 13.54 60.08
CA VAL A 323 -44.34 12.69 61.30
C VAL A 323 -43.55 11.40 60.94
N VAL A 324 -42.30 11.36 61.44
CA VAL A 324 -41.57 10.30 62.18
C VAL A 324 -41.92 8.80 61.99
N GLY A 325 -40.89 8.05 61.52
CA GLY A 325 -40.35 6.81 62.11
C GLY A 325 -41.16 5.50 61.97
N PRO A 326 -40.58 4.34 62.34
CA PRO A 326 -39.22 4.06 62.83
C PRO A 326 -38.18 3.67 61.77
#